data_AF-A0A368DWU0-F1
#
_entry.id   AF-A0A368DWU0-F1
#
_cell.length_a   1.000
_cell.length_b   1.000
_cell.length_c   1.000
_cell.angle_alpha   90.00
_cell.angle_beta   90.00
_cell.angle_gamma   90.00
#
_symmetry.space_group_name_H-M   'P 1'
#
loop_
_entity.id
_entity.type
_entity.pdbx_description
1 polymer ?
#
loop_
_entity_poly.entity_id
_entity_poly.type
_entity_poly.pdbx_seq_one_letter_code
_entity_poly.pdbx_strand_id
1 'polypeptide(L)' 'MLMYTQKKRSLNEIRQTKDSHYVVPQAVKKCLSEKVLDDYFNNESGESTITKENYSDFIEFLSLYRYKITKE' A
#
# COMPACT_ATOMS: atom_id res chain seq x y z
N MET A 1 19.45 -21.17 -40.51
CA MET A 1 18.41 -20.89 -39.51
C MET A 1 18.62 -21.87 -38.35
N LEU A 2 19.27 -21.45 -37.27
CA LEU A 2 19.55 -22.32 -36.12
C LEU A 2 18.29 -22.40 -35.24
N MET A 3 17.60 -23.54 -35.27
CA MET A 3 16.49 -23.80 -34.36
C MET A 3 17.05 -23.98 -32.94
N TYR A 4 16.79 -23.00 -32.07
CA TYR A 4 17.00 -23.15 -30.63
C TYR A 4 16.01 -24.19 -30.09
N THR A 5 16.39 -25.45 -30.15
CA THR A 5 15.69 -26.50 -29.42
C THR A 5 15.93 -26.26 -27.94
N GLN A 6 14.87 -26.01 -27.17
CA GLN A 6 15.00 -25.86 -25.72
C GLN A 6 15.56 -27.15 -25.14
N LYS A 7 16.74 -27.06 -24.50
CA LYS A 7 17.34 -28.19 -23.78
C LYS A 7 16.30 -28.73 -22.79
N LYS A 8 15.86 -29.98 -22.98
CA LYS A 8 15.05 -30.70 -21.99
C LYS A 8 15.88 -30.83 -20.71
N ARG A 9 15.40 -30.20 -19.64
CA ARG A 9 16.07 -30.23 -18.34
C ARG A 9 15.87 -31.57 -17.66
N SER A 10 16.88 -32.03 -16.93
CA SER A 10 16.74 -33.20 -16.07
C SER A 10 15.87 -32.88 -14.85
N LEU A 11 15.30 -33.91 -14.20
CA LEU A 11 14.56 -33.75 -12.95
C LEU A 11 15.42 -33.08 -11.85
N ASN A 12 16.73 -33.29 -11.87
CA ASN A 12 17.66 -32.65 -10.93
C ASN A 12 17.85 -31.15 -11.22
N GLU A 13 18.00 -30.77 -12.49
CA GLU A 13 18.12 -29.37 -12.90
C GLU A 13 16.85 -28.56 -12.54
N ILE A 14 15.68 -29.18 -12.62
CA ILE A 14 14.40 -28.55 -12.22
C ILE A 14 14.33 -28.38 -10.69
N ARG A 15 14.76 -29.39 -9.92
CA ARG A 15 14.77 -29.34 -8.44
C ARG A 15 15.73 -28.26 -7.93
N GLN A 16 16.90 -28.11 -8.54
CA GLN A 16 17.88 -27.09 -8.18
C GLN A 16 17.37 -25.65 -8.38
N THR A 17 16.47 -25.42 -9.36
CA THR A 17 15.86 -24.10 -9.56
C THR A 17 14.72 -23.78 -8.60
N LYS A 18 14.13 -24.77 -7.90
CA LYS A 18 13.05 -24.52 -6.93
C LYS A 18 13.52 -23.87 -5.63
N ASP A 19 14.81 -23.99 -5.31
CA ASP A 19 15.44 -23.34 -4.16
C ASP A 19 15.88 -21.89 -4.47
N SER A 20 15.57 -21.39 -5.68
CA SER A 20 15.60 -19.97 -6.00
C SER A 20 14.70 -19.23 -5.02
N HIS A 21 15.30 -18.44 -4.12
CA HIS A 21 14.60 -17.55 -3.18
C HIS A 21 13.40 -16.89 -3.85
N TYR A 22 12.19 -17.34 -3.50
CA TYR A 22 10.98 -16.61 -3.84
C TYR A 22 10.97 -15.35 -2.98
N VAL A 23 11.45 -14.24 -3.54
CA VAL A 23 11.28 -12.93 -2.92
C VAL A 23 9.84 -12.53 -3.15
N VAL A 24 9.03 -12.62 -2.08
CA VAL A 24 7.66 -12.10 -2.09
C VAL A 24 7.74 -10.64 -2.56
N PRO A 25 7.06 -10.27 -3.67
CA PRO A 25 7.02 -8.89 -4.09
C PRO A 25 6.50 -8.06 -2.93
N GLN A 26 7.28 -7.07 -2.50
CA GLN A 26 6.87 -6.12 -1.49
C GLN A 26 5.80 -5.24 -2.14
N ALA A 27 4.56 -5.75 -2.20
CA ALA A 27 3.44 -4.99 -2.66
C ALA A 27 3.31 -3.83 -1.67
N VAL A 28 3.70 -2.64 -2.10
CA VAL A 28 3.34 -1.41 -1.42
C VAL A 28 1.81 -1.43 -1.41
N LYS A 29 1.22 -1.91 -0.32
CA LYS A 29 -0.20 -1.77 -0.06
C LYS A 29 -0.40 -0.27 0.09
N LYS A 30 -0.60 0.44 -1.03
CA LYS A 30 -1.04 1.82 -0.99
C LYS A 30 -2.35 1.77 -0.24
N CYS A 31 -2.35 2.26 1.00
CA CYS A 31 -3.50 2.23 1.84
C CYS A 31 -4.57 3.07 1.12
N LEU A 32 -5.72 2.49 0.83
CA LEU A 32 -6.73 3.18 0.01
C LEU A 32 -7.17 4.47 0.71
N SER A 33 -7.15 4.49 2.04
CA SER A 33 -7.36 5.69 2.86
C SER A 33 -6.28 6.75 2.67
N GLU A 34 -5.00 6.39 2.53
CA GLU A 34 -3.93 7.37 2.26
C GLU A 34 -4.15 8.06 0.92
N LYS A 35 -4.49 7.29 -0.13
CA LYS A 35 -4.83 7.88 -1.43
C LYS A 35 -6.02 8.83 -1.36
N VAL A 36 -7.07 8.45 -0.64
CA VAL A 36 -8.28 9.30 -0.49
C VAL A 36 -7.96 10.60 0.24
N LEU A 37 -7.09 10.54 1.26
CA LEU A 37 -6.62 11.73 1.96
C LEU A 37 -5.74 12.60 1.07
N ASP A 38 -4.81 11.99 0.33
CA ASP A 38 -3.96 12.69 -0.63
C ASP A 38 -4.79 13.38 -1.71
N ASP A 39 -5.79 12.71 -2.27
CA ASP A 39 -6.69 13.29 -3.27
C ASP A 39 -7.51 14.43 -2.66
N TYR A 40 -7.97 14.29 -1.41
CA TYR A 40 -8.74 15.34 -0.72
C TYR A 40 -7.91 16.59 -0.43
N PHE A 41 -6.68 16.44 0.07
CA PHE A 41 -5.83 17.57 0.46
C PHE A 41 -5.09 18.23 -0.71
N ASN A 42 -4.76 17.45 -1.75
CA ASN A 42 -4.00 17.96 -2.91
C ASN A 42 -4.91 18.44 -4.06
N ASN A 43 -6.23 18.41 -3.91
CA ASN A 43 -7.13 18.98 -4.91
C ASN A 43 -6.97 20.52 -4.96
N GLU A 44 -6.51 21.02 -6.11
CA GLU A 44 -6.20 22.44 -6.36
C GLU A 44 -7.43 23.35 -6.44
N SER A 45 -8.65 22.79 -6.38
CA SER A 45 -9.88 23.55 -6.25
C SER A 45 -9.95 24.16 -4.85
N GLY A 46 -9.71 25.47 -4.74
CA GLY A 46 -9.41 26.22 -3.51
C GLY A 46 -10.50 26.31 -2.42
N GLU A 47 -11.29 25.26 -2.20
CA GLU A 47 -12.30 25.14 -1.14
C GLU A 47 -11.99 24.06 -0.09
N SER A 48 -10.85 23.36 -0.19
CA SER A 48 -10.44 22.30 0.76
C SER A 48 -9.94 22.84 2.11
N THR A 49 -10.58 23.88 2.63
CA THR A 49 -10.40 24.29 4.03
C THR A 49 -11.13 23.32 4.94
N ILE A 50 -10.38 22.54 5.71
CA ILE A 50 -10.93 21.75 6.82
C ILE A 50 -11.75 22.69 7.71
N THR A 51 -13.05 22.47 7.79
CA THR A 51 -13.93 23.34 8.57
C THR A 51 -13.87 22.99 10.06
N LYS A 52 -14.37 23.89 10.89
CA LYS A 52 -14.54 23.63 12.32
C LYS A 52 -15.43 22.40 12.57
N GLU A 53 -16.44 22.18 11.72
CA GLU A 53 -17.35 21.05 11.81
C GLU A 53 -16.60 19.74 11.59
N ASN A 54 -15.76 19.67 10.55
CA ASN A 54 -14.90 18.49 10.31
C ASN A 54 -14.00 18.17 11.51
N TYR A 55 -13.42 19.18 12.14
CA TYR A 55 -12.62 18.99 13.36
C TYR A 55 -13.45 18.50 14.54
N SER A 56 -14.67 19.03 14.70
CA SER A 56 -15.58 18.59 15.76
C SER A 56 -15.89 17.10 15.61
N ASP A 57 -16.24 16.66 14.39
CA ASP A 57 -16.55 15.25 14.09
C ASP A 57 -15.34 14.35 14.37
N PHE A 58 -14.14 14.81 14.04
CA PHE A 58 -12.90 14.08 14.33
C PHE A 58 -12.65 13.93 15.84
N ILE A 59 -12.84 14.99 16.63
CA ILE A 59 -12.69 14.93 18.09
C ILE A 59 -13.74 14.00 18.70
N GLU A 60 -14.97 14.02 18.18
CA GLU A 60 -16.05 13.14 18.63
C GLU A 60 -15.73 11.67 18.36
N PHE A 61 -15.18 11.37 17.17
CA PHE A 61 -14.64 10.05 16.85
C PHE A 61 -13.57 9.62 17.85
N LEU A 62 -12.57 10.46 18.13
CA LEU A 62 -11.52 10.13 19.09
C LEU A 62 -12.10 9.82 20.48
N SER A 63 -13.07 10.63 20.93
CA SER A 63 -13.77 10.44 22.20
C SER A 63 -14.51 9.09 22.25
N LEU A 64 -15.22 8.73 21.18
CA LEU A 64 -15.99 7.47 21.08
C LEU A 64 -15.10 6.24 21.25
N TYR A 65 -13.88 6.28 20.69
CA TYR A 65 -12.90 5.20 20.81
C TYR A 65 -11.92 5.37 21.98
N ARG A 66 -12.15 6.37 22.86
CA ARG A 66 -11.33 6.67 24.04
C ARG A 66 -9.86 7.02 23.72
N TYR A 67 -9.60 7.50 22.51
CA TYR A 67 -8.31 8.07 22.16
C TYR A 67 -8.15 9.44 22.82
N LYS A 68 -6.93 9.75 23.27
CA LYS A 68 -6.57 11.05 23.85
C LYS A 68 -5.40 11.62 23.08
N ILE A 69 -5.49 12.89 22.69
CA ILE A 69 -4.36 13.63 22.13
C ILE A 69 -3.47 14.03 23.31
N THR A 70 -2.33 13.37 23.47
CA THR A 70 -1.29 13.76 24.42
C THR A 70 -0.28 14.67 23.74
N LYS A 71 0.22 15.69 24.44
CA LYS A 71 1.45 16.37 24.01
C LYS A 71 2.64 15.48 24.35
N GLU A 72 3.55 15.30 23.39
CA GLU A 72 4.90 14.79 23.67
C GLU A 72 5.66 15.74 24.62
#